data_AF-A0A3B5KG06-F1
#
_entry.id   AF-A0A3B5KG06-F1
#
_cell.length_a   1.000
_cell.length_b   1.000
_cell.length_c   1.000
_cell.angle_alpha   90.00
_cell.angle_beta   90.00
_cell.angle_gamma   90.00
#
_symmetry.space_group_name_H-M   'P 1'
#
loop_
_entity.id
_entity.type
_entity.pdbx_description
1 polymer ?
#
loop_
_entity_poly.entity_id
_entity_poly.type
_entity_poly.pdbx_seq_one_letter_code
_entity_poly.pdbx_strand_id
1 'polypeptide(L)'
;TWLEYSVHHGELKMNKKPRRRGIYTMYHGTTVANARLIIPNGFQRSKVGLLGEGVYVTRDVLKACNYPRNSALSDRVVLKLRVRLGKCKEIRDDKDPLLTTWSKNGFDSAWVPPDAKMASVPSGLQENCVFDPRRVEVVGIPSGQLGATQKPRNCGIYTMYHGTSVASARLIIANGFMQSQGGMLGKGVYVSRDQTKAERYPLNNPASDRVVLELLVRVGRVKRINKDNHPLQYTWNEEGYDTAWVPPNCGMKAVPSGLEEDCVFDPKNIKVVAIRNRGCLRRRRFRR
;
A
#
# COMPACT_ATOMS: atom_id res chain seq x y z
N THR A 1 -18.27 2.73 -7.63
CA THR A 1 -16.83 3.02 -7.83
C THR A 1 -16.15 2.92 -6.47
N TRP A 2 -14.84 2.63 -6.39
CA TRP A 2 -14.16 2.30 -5.12
C TRP A 2 -13.99 3.47 -4.11
N LEU A 3 -14.84 4.50 -4.21
CA LEU A 3 -14.81 5.73 -3.42
C LEU A 3 -15.79 5.74 -2.23
N GLU A 4 -16.66 4.74 -2.06
CA GLU A 4 -17.76 4.81 -1.09
C GLU A 4 -17.58 4.01 0.22
N TYR A 5 -16.44 3.36 0.46
CA TYR A 5 -16.28 2.47 1.64
C TYR A 5 -15.28 2.97 2.71
N SER A 6 -15.00 4.27 2.76
CA SER A 6 -14.30 4.90 3.90
C SER A 6 -15.28 5.32 5.00
N VAL A 7 -16.16 4.42 5.45
CA VAL A 7 -16.92 4.66 6.68
C VAL A 7 -16.01 4.33 7.86
N HIS A 8 -15.83 5.30 8.75
CA HIS A 8 -15.09 5.18 10.02
C HIS A 8 -15.67 4.07 10.90
N HIS A 9 -15.22 2.83 10.71
CA HIS A 9 -15.39 1.75 11.68
C HIS A 9 -14.12 1.67 12.52
N GLY A 10 -14.24 1.95 13.82
CA GLY A 10 -13.12 2.20 14.73
C GLY A 10 -11.96 1.22 14.57
N GLU A 11 -10.76 1.75 14.36
CA GLU A 11 -9.52 0.97 14.38
C GLU A 11 -9.26 0.50 15.82
N LEU A 12 -9.41 -0.80 16.08
CA LEU A 12 -9.01 -1.36 17.37
C LEU A 12 -7.48 -1.35 17.45
N LYS A 13 -6.93 -0.61 18.43
CA LYS A 13 -5.49 -0.54 18.70
C LYS A 13 -4.87 -1.95 18.76
N MET A 14 -3.64 -2.11 18.26
CA MET A 14 -2.95 -3.41 18.15
C MET A 14 -2.88 -4.19 19.47
N ASN A 15 -2.72 -3.50 20.59
CA ASN A 15 -2.59 -4.09 21.92
C ASN A 15 -3.93 -4.39 22.61
N LYS A 16 -5.07 -4.06 21.99
CA LYS A 16 -6.38 -4.29 22.60
C LYS A 16 -6.94 -5.65 22.20
N LYS A 17 -7.36 -6.41 23.20
CA LYS A 17 -8.08 -7.67 23.02
C LYS A 17 -9.35 -7.48 22.19
N PRO A 18 -9.60 -8.34 21.18
CA PRO A 18 -10.86 -8.32 20.45
C PRO A 18 -12.06 -8.54 21.38
N ARG A 19 -13.07 -7.68 21.27
CA ARG A 19 -14.42 -7.91 21.79
C ARG A 19 -15.15 -8.96 20.95
N ARG A 20 -15.95 -9.81 21.62
CA ARG A 20 -16.66 -10.97 21.03
C ARG A 20 -17.57 -10.62 19.85
N ARG A 21 -18.24 -9.46 19.87
CA ARG A 21 -19.12 -8.99 18.78
C ARG A 21 -18.50 -7.85 17.95
N GLY A 22 -17.19 -7.65 18.07
CA GLY A 22 -16.52 -6.57 17.37
C GLY A 22 -16.32 -6.87 15.88
N ILE A 23 -16.47 -5.82 15.07
CA ILE A 23 -16.13 -5.79 13.66
C ILE A 23 -14.90 -4.88 13.53
N TYR A 24 -13.87 -5.35 12.84
CA TYR A 24 -12.59 -4.65 12.79
C TYR A 24 -12.12 -4.44 11.36
N THR A 25 -11.50 -3.28 11.12
CA THR A 25 -10.67 -3.08 9.93
C THR A 25 -9.35 -3.83 10.12
N MET A 26 -9.04 -4.75 9.22
CA MET A 26 -7.79 -5.51 9.20
C MET A 26 -7.23 -5.55 7.77
N TYR A 27 -6.07 -6.18 7.61
CA TYR A 27 -5.29 -6.20 6.39
C TYR A 27 -4.77 -7.61 6.10
N HIS A 28 -4.67 -7.94 4.83
CA HIS A 28 -4.05 -9.18 4.35
C HIS A 28 -3.11 -8.85 3.19
N GLY A 29 -1.83 -9.17 3.34
CA GLY A 29 -0.83 -9.07 2.28
C GLY A 29 -0.92 -10.28 1.37
N THR A 30 -1.01 -10.04 0.07
CA THR A 30 -1.09 -11.09 -0.95
C THR A 30 -0.46 -10.60 -2.26
N THR A 31 -0.44 -11.43 -3.30
CA THR A 31 0.02 -11.00 -4.63
C THR A 31 -1.13 -10.39 -5.43
N VAL A 32 -0.84 -9.59 -6.46
CA VAL A 32 -1.86 -9.08 -7.39
C VAL A 32 -2.66 -10.22 -8.02
N ALA A 33 -2.01 -11.33 -8.38
CA ALA A 33 -2.66 -12.50 -8.93
C ALA A 33 -3.66 -13.12 -7.93
N ASN A 34 -3.24 -13.32 -6.68
CA ASN A 34 -4.13 -13.85 -5.64
C ASN A 34 -5.25 -12.87 -5.30
N ALA A 35 -4.98 -11.57 -5.26
CA ALA A 35 -6.03 -10.56 -5.05
C ALA A 35 -7.12 -10.64 -6.13
N ARG A 36 -6.76 -10.88 -7.40
CA ARG A 36 -7.73 -11.08 -8.49
C ARG A 36 -8.62 -12.31 -8.30
N LEU A 37 -8.15 -13.32 -7.56
CA LEU A 37 -8.94 -14.50 -7.21
C LEU A 37 -9.78 -14.27 -5.94
N ILE A 38 -9.19 -13.65 -4.91
CA ILE A 38 -9.83 -13.44 -3.61
C ILE A 38 -10.97 -12.42 -3.71
N ILE A 39 -10.81 -11.33 -4.47
CA ILE A 39 -11.81 -10.26 -4.56
C ILE A 39 -13.18 -10.80 -5.05
N PRO A 40 -13.27 -11.54 -6.17
CA PRO A 40 -14.55 -12.06 -6.64
C PRO A 40 -15.03 -13.31 -5.89
N ASN A 41 -14.12 -14.16 -5.38
CA ASN A 41 -14.49 -15.49 -4.87
C ASN A 41 -14.46 -15.61 -3.34
N GLY A 42 -13.96 -14.58 -2.64
CA GLY A 42 -13.66 -14.63 -1.21
C GLY A 42 -12.36 -15.38 -0.89
N PHE A 43 -12.05 -15.47 0.39
CA PHE A 43 -10.84 -16.15 0.87
C PHE A 43 -11.02 -17.67 0.91
N GLN A 44 -9.92 -18.38 0.67
CA GLN A 44 -9.79 -19.79 1.04
C GLN A 44 -8.89 -19.91 2.27
N ARG A 45 -9.13 -20.92 3.10
CA ARG A 45 -8.32 -21.17 4.30
C ARG A 45 -6.95 -21.69 3.89
N SER A 46 -5.89 -21.15 4.49
CA SER A 46 -4.60 -21.82 4.51
C SER A 46 -4.69 -23.05 5.40
N LYS A 47 -4.16 -24.20 4.93
CA LYS A 47 -4.06 -25.43 5.74
C LYS A 47 -2.89 -25.43 6.72
N VAL A 48 -2.00 -24.45 6.60
CA VAL A 48 -0.77 -24.32 7.38
C VAL A 48 -0.63 -22.93 7.97
N GLY A 49 0.18 -22.82 9.02
CA GLY A 49 0.55 -21.58 9.68
C GLY A 49 0.61 -21.74 11.20
N LEU A 50 1.17 -20.73 11.88
CA LEU A 50 1.43 -20.76 13.32
C LEU A 50 0.18 -21.14 14.15
N LEU A 51 -0.94 -20.50 13.83
CA LEU A 51 -2.23 -20.69 14.49
C LEU A 51 -3.08 -21.80 13.84
N GLY A 52 -2.50 -22.67 13.02
CA GLY A 52 -3.24 -23.72 12.31
C GLY A 52 -4.09 -23.19 11.15
N GLU A 53 -5.10 -23.99 10.75
CA GLU A 53 -5.90 -23.72 9.56
C GLU A 53 -6.76 -22.45 9.68
N GLY A 54 -6.70 -21.58 8.68
CA GLY A 54 -7.58 -20.41 8.56
C GLY A 54 -7.06 -19.31 7.64
N VAL A 55 -7.69 -18.14 7.71
CA VAL A 55 -7.32 -16.93 6.98
C VAL A 55 -6.50 -16.02 7.90
N TYR A 56 -5.25 -15.78 7.52
CA TYR A 56 -4.34 -14.92 8.27
C TYR A 56 -4.58 -13.44 7.95
N VAL A 57 -4.82 -12.66 8.98
CA VAL A 57 -5.10 -11.22 8.88
C VAL A 57 -4.33 -10.46 9.96
N THR A 58 -4.08 -9.18 9.74
CA THR A 58 -3.38 -8.34 10.70
C THR A 58 -4.00 -6.95 10.76
N ARG A 59 -4.02 -6.33 11.93
CA ARG A 59 -4.33 -4.89 12.08
C ARG A 59 -3.14 -3.98 11.71
N ASP A 60 -1.96 -4.56 11.56
CA ASP A 60 -0.75 -3.85 11.15
C ASP A 60 -0.58 -3.93 9.62
N VAL A 61 -0.88 -2.82 8.96
CA VAL A 61 -0.72 -2.69 7.50
C VAL A 61 0.74 -2.84 7.06
N LEU A 62 1.72 -2.42 7.89
CA LEU A 62 3.14 -2.56 7.58
C LEU A 62 3.57 -4.01 7.59
N LYS A 63 3.06 -4.77 8.56
CA LYS A 63 3.22 -6.21 8.55
C LYS A 63 2.63 -6.82 7.28
N ALA A 64 1.40 -6.45 6.90
CA ALA A 64 0.75 -6.96 5.70
C ALA A 64 1.58 -6.67 4.42
N CYS A 65 2.20 -5.49 4.32
CA CYS A 65 3.08 -5.14 3.19
C CYS A 65 4.24 -6.13 2.96
N ASN A 66 4.67 -6.83 4.00
CA ASN A 66 5.78 -7.76 3.92
C ASN A 66 5.38 -9.17 3.44
N TYR A 67 4.10 -9.39 3.11
CA TYR A 67 3.58 -10.68 2.66
C TYR A 67 3.02 -10.64 1.24
N PRO A 68 3.20 -11.74 0.46
CA PRO A 68 4.00 -12.91 0.83
C PRO A 68 5.50 -12.63 0.69
N ARG A 69 6.31 -13.11 1.65
CA ARG A 69 7.76 -12.83 1.72
C ARG A 69 8.53 -13.27 0.48
N ASN A 70 8.05 -14.31 -0.20
CA ASN A 70 8.70 -14.93 -1.37
C ASN A 70 8.23 -14.33 -2.71
N SER A 71 7.59 -13.15 -2.70
CA SER A 71 7.19 -12.44 -3.92
C SER A 71 7.98 -11.14 -4.09
N ALA A 72 8.14 -10.69 -5.33
CA ALA A 72 8.67 -9.36 -5.59
C ALA A 72 7.80 -8.30 -4.91
N LEU A 73 8.38 -7.22 -4.38
CA LEU A 73 7.61 -6.15 -3.73
C LEU A 73 6.57 -5.54 -4.68
N SER A 74 6.90 -5.44 -5.97
CA SER A 74 5.98 -4.99 -7.01
C SER A 74 4.86 -5.99 -7.35
N ASP A 75 4.92 -7.23 -6.88
CA ASP A 75 3.81 -8.17 -7.01
C ASP A 75 2.88 -8.12 -5.81
N ARG A 76 3.29 -7.49 -4.70
CA ARG A 76 2.51 -7.44 -3.46
C ARG A 76 1.39 -6.42 -3.54
N VAL A 77 0.31 -6.72 -2.84
CA VAL A 77 -0.81 -5.83 -2.58
C VAL A 77 -1.40 -6.15 -1.22
N VAL A 78 -1.92 -5.13 -0.54
CA VAL A 78 -2.63 -5.31 0.72
C VAL A 78 -4.13 -5.17 0.46
N LEU A 79 -4.91 -6.16 0.88
CA LEU A 79 -6.37 -6.07 0.91
C LEU A 79 -6.78 -5.45 2.25
N LYS A 80 -7.69 -4.46 2.19
CA LYS A 80 -8.37 -3.90 3.37
C LYS A 80 -9.62 -4.74 3.62
N LEU A 81 -9.78 -5.17 4.86
CA LEU A 81 -10.75 -6.18 5.25
C LEU A 81 -11.68 -5.67 6.34
N ARG A 82 -12.95 -6.04 6.26
CA ARG A 82 -13.90 -5.99 7.38
C ARG A 82 -13.97 -7.39 7.99
N VAL A 83 -13.52 -7.52 9.23
CA VAL A 83 -13.33 -8.83 9.88
C VAL A 83 -14.20 -8.95 11.13
N ARG A 84 -14.99 -10.03 11.19
CA ARG A 84 -15.78 -10.45 12.35
C ARG A 84 -15.03 -11.51 13.15
N LEU A 85 -14.30 -11.09 14.18
CA LEU A 85 -13.45 -12.01 14.96
C LEU A 85 -14.25 -12.97 15.86
N GLY A 86 -15.47 -12.63 16.27
CA GLY A 86 -16.29 -13.55 17.05
C GLY A 86 -15.66 -13.95 18.40
N LYS A 87 -15.87 -15.19 18.84
CA LYS A 87 -15.19 -15.73 20.03
C LYS A 87 -13.71 -15.94 19.69
N CYS A 88 -12.85 -15.00 20.09
CA CYS A 88 -11.43 -15.04 19.82
C CYS A 88 -10.65 -15.71 20.97
N LYS A 89 -9.85 -16.72 20.66
CA LYS A 89 -8.84 -17.29 21.59
C LYS A 89 -7.61 -16.39 21.60
N GLU A 90 -7.15 -16.02 22.78
CA GLU A 90 -5.85 -15.38 22.97
C GLU A 90 -4.80 -16.48 23.22
N ILE A 91 -3.71 -16.46 22.45
CA ILE A 91 -2.58 -17.38 22.55
C ILE A 91 -1.37 -16.58 23.01
N ARG A 92 -0.77 -16.95 24.16
CA ARG A 92 0.29 -16.14 24.79
C ARG A 92 1.68 -16.76 24.73
N ASP A 93 1.79 -18.05 24.42
CA ASP A 93 3.07 -18.75 24.27
C ASP A 93 2.90 -20.02 23.41
N ASP A 94 4.03 -20.59 22.97
CA ASP A 94 4.07 -21.76 22.08
C ASP A 94 3.55 -23.06 22.73
N LYS A 95 3.36 -23.08 24.06
CA LYS A 95 2.87 -24.25 24.80
C LYS A 95 1.36 -24.22 25.01
N ASP A 96 0.66 -23.19 24.52
CA ASP A 96 -0.80 -23.12 24.63
C ASP A 96 -1.44 -24.35 23.95
N PRO A 97 -2.22 -25.17 24.67
CA PRO A 97 -2.78 -26.41 24.13
C PRO A 97 -3.76 -26.17 22.98
N LEU A 98 -4.25 -24.94 22.83
CA LEU A 98 -5.15 -24.55 21.75
C LEU A 98 -4.44 -23.82 20.58
N LEU A 99 -3.11 -23.76 20.54
CA LEU A 99 -2.32 -23.03 19.53
C LEU A 99 -2.84 -23.25 18.10
N THR A 100 -3.11 -24.49 17.71
CA THR A 100 -3.62 -24.87 16.38
C THR A 100 -5.01 -25.51 16.38
N THR A 101 -5.60 -25.74 17.57
CA THR A 101 -6.86 -26.49 17.74
C THR A 101 -8.02 -25.63 18.27
N TRP A 102 -7.82 -24.33 18.47
CA TRP A 102 -8.84 -23.38 18.94
C TRP A 102 -10.16 -23.45 18.15
N SER A 103 -10.12 -23.67 16.84
CA SER A 103 -11.33 -23.76 16.00
C SER A 103 -12.19 -24.98 16.35
N LYS A 104 -11.56 -26.12 16.67
CA LYS A 104 -12.25 -27.33 17.15
C LYS A 104 -12.81 -27.16 18.57
N ASN A 105 -12.34 -26.15 19.30
CA ASN A 105 -12.75 -25.82 20.66
C ASN A 105 -13.75 -24.65 20.72
N GLY A 106 -14.47 -24.42 19.61
CA GLY A 106 -15.57 -23.46 19.54
C GLY A 106 -15.14 -21.99 19.48
N PHE A 107 -13.89 -21.71 19.09
CA PHE A 107 -13.43 -20.34 18.81
C PHE A 107 -13.51 -20.03 17.31
N ASP A 108 -13.87 -18.79 17.00
CA ASP A 108 -14.04 -18.31 15.63
C ASP A 108 -12.72 -17.78 15.03
N SER A 109 -11.84 -17.31 15.91
CA SER A 109 -10.51 -16.81 15.57
C SER A 109 -9.51 -17.05 16.70
N ALA A 110 -8.22 -17.00 16.38
CA ALA A 110 -7.12 -16.92 17.33
C ALA A 110 -6.31 -15.64 17.13
N TRP A 111 -5.76 -15.13 18.23
CA TRP A 111 -4.97 -13.91 18.28
C TRP A 111 -3.75 -14.10 19.18
N VAL A 112 -2.58 -13.76 18.64
CA VAL A 112 -1.34 -13.60 19.40
C VAL A 112 -1.14 -12.10 19.62
N PRO A 113 -1.16 -11.61 20.88
CA PRO A 113 -0.90 -10.21 21.17
C PRO A 113 0.60 -9.86 21.01
N PRO A 114 0.95 -8.59 20.77
CA PRO A 114 2.35 -8.17 20.56
C PRO A 114 3.32 -8.49 21.71
N ASP A 115 2.81 -8.62 22.93
CA ASP A 115 3.54 -8.92 24.17
C ASP A 115 3.56 -10.43 24.51
N ALA A 116 3.06 -11.29 23.61
CA ALA A 116 3.12 -12.74 23.77
C ALA A 116 4.56 -13.25 23.70
N LYS A 117 4.85 -14.30 24.46
CA LYS A 117 6.15 -14.99 24.48
C LYS A 117 6.14 -16.12 23.46
N MET A 118 6.12 -15.76 22.18
CA MET A 118 6.17 -16.72 21.06
C MET A 118 7.58 -16.76 20.47
N ALA A 119 8.18 -17.94 20.34
CA ALA A 119 9.46 -18.12 19.65
C ALA A 119 9.34 -17.82 18.16
N SER A 120 8.19 -18.15 17.57
CA SER A 120 7.96 -18.09 16.11
C SER A 120 7.39 -16.75 15.62
N VAL A 121 7.05 -15.83 16.52
CA VAL A 121 6.52 -14.50 16.17
C VAL A 121 7.53 -13.46 16.63
N PRO A 122 8.06 -12.62 15.73
CA PRO A 122 8.94 -11.53 16.13
C PRO A 122 8.29 -10.66 17.21
N SER A 123 9.06 -10.34 18.25
CA SER A 123 8.61 -9.49 19.36
C SER A 123 7.95 -8.21 18.84
N GLY A 124 6.80 -7.85 19.40
CA GLY A 124 6.03 -6.67 19.01
C GLY A 124 5.09 -6.84 17.81
N LEU A 125 5.07 -8.02 17.16
CA LEU A 125 4.11 -8.32 16.10
C LEU A 125 2.97 -9.20 16.61
N GLN A 126 1.74 -8.89 16.18
CA GLN A 126 0.58 -9.74 16.43
C GLN A 126 0.38 -10.76 15.29
N GLU A 127 -0.26 -11.88 15.57
CA GLU A 127 -0.85 -12.78 14.57
C GLU A 127 -2.35 -12.90 14.79
N ASN A 128 -3.14 -12.92 13.72
CA ASN A 128 -4.56 -13.27 13.82
C ASN A 128 -4.91 -14.28 12.73
N CYS A 129 -5.67 -15.30 13.13
CA CYS A 129 -6.19 -16.32 12.22
C CYS A 129 -7.69 -16.44 12.40
N VAL A 130 -8.45 -16.37 11.32
CA VAL A 130 -9.91 -16.50 11.32
C VAL A 130 -10.28 -17.81 10.63
N PHE A 131 -11.08 -18.64 11.30
CA PHE A 131 -11.35 -19.98 10.77
C PHE A 131 -12.27 -19.91 9.55
N ASP A 132 -13.45 -19.31 9.69
CA ASP A 132 -14.44 -19.23 8.61
C ASP A 132 -14.18 -18.02 7.69
N PRO A 133 -13.85 -18.22 6.41
CA PRO A 133 -13.61 -17.13 5.47
C PRO A 133 -14.79 -16.16 5.30
N ARG A 134 -16.04 -16.59 5.55
CA ARG A 134 -17.24 -15.74 5.48
C ARG A 134 -17.27 -14.62 6.53
N ARG A 135 -16.33 -14.67 7.50
CA ARG A 135 -16.10 -13.62 8.49
C ARG A 135 -15.09 -12.57 8.03
N VAL A 136 -14.47 -12.76 6.87
CA VAL A 136 -13.45 -11.89 6.30
C VAL A 136 -13.94 -11.35 4.96
N GLU A 137 -14.36 -10.09 4.97
CA GLU A 137 -14.88 -9.44 3.77
C GLU A 137 -13.84 -8.47 3.22
N VAL A 138 -13.55 -8.57 1.92
CA VAL A 138 -12.74 -7.57 1.23
C VAL A 138 -13.58 -6.32 1.05
N VAL A 139 -13.20 -5.24 1.73
CA VAL A 139 -13.85 -3.92 1.57
C VAL A 139 -13.09 -3.01 0.61
N GLY A 140 -11.91 -3.43 0.16
CA GLY A 140 -11.17 -2.78 -0.91
C GLY A 140 -9.66 -3.01 -0.81
N ILE A 141 -8.92 -2.17 -1.52
CA ILE A 141 -7.47 -1.98 -1.35
C ILE A 141 -7.31 -0.63 -0.63
N PRO A 142 -6.33 -0.45 0.28
CA PRO A 142 -6.02 0.85 0.84
C PRO A 142 -5.76 1.87 -0.28
N SER A 143 -6.79 2.61 -0.65
CA SER A 143 -6.81 3.58 -1.73
C SER A 143 -7.54 4.80 -1.24
N GLY A 144 -7.07 5.97 -1.65
CA GLY A 144 -7.68 7.23 -1.26
C GLY A 144 -7.12 8.36 -2.10
N GLN A 145 -7.89 9.45 -2.20
CA GLN A 145 -7.30 10.73 -2.60
C GLN A 145 -6.52 11.25 -1.40
N LEU A 146 -5.20 11.18 -1.49
CA LEU A 146 -4.30 11.74 -0.51
C LEU A 146 -3.76 13.06 -1.08
N GLY A 147 -4.04 14.17 -0.41
CA GLY A 147 -3.55 15.48 -0.82
C GLY A 147 -2.03 15.57 -0.74
N ALA A 148 -1.45 16.52 -1.49
CA ALA A 148 0.00 16.78 -1.52
C ALA A 148 0.58 17.13 -0.14
N THR A 149 -0.24 17.65 0.78
CA THR A 149 0.18 18.00 2.14
C THR A 149 0.19 16.83 3.12
N GLN A 150 -0.39 15.70 2.75
CA GLN A 150 -0.59 14.57 3.65
C GLN A 150 0.54 13.54 3.51
N LYS A 151 0.90 12.89 4.61
CA LYS A 151 1.90 11.81 4.60
C LYS A 151 1.36 10.57 3.88
N PRO A 152 2.05 10.04 2.86
CA PRO A 152 1.70 8.75 2.26
C PRO A 152 1.81 7.64 3.29
N ARG A 153 0.77 6.82 3.35
CA ARG A 153 0.76 5.56 4.11
C ARG A 153 1.34 4.45 3.25
N ASN A 154 2.13 3.59 3.87
CA ASN A 154 2.67 2.39 3.23
C ASN A 154 1.53 1.50 2.69
N CYS A 155 1.79 0.88 1.55
CA CYS A 155 0.86 0.07 0.76
C CYS A 155 -0.41 0.81 0.32
N GLY A 156 -0.37 2.15 0.33
CA GLY A 156 -1.40 2.95 -0.27
C GLY A 156 -1.37 2.89 -1.79
N ILE A 157 -2.54 3.09 -2.39
CA ILE A 157 -2.69 3.42 -3.80
C ILE A 157 -3.26 4.83 -3.91
N TYR A 158 -2.53 5.72 -4.58
CA TYR A 158 -2.89 7.13 -4.70
C TYR A 158 -3.03 7.55 -6.16
N THR A 159 -3.94 8.48 -6.41
CA THR A 159 -3.92 9.26 -7.64
C THR A 159 -2.74 10.23 -7.59
N MET A 160 -1.88 10.17 -8.59
CA MET A 160 -0.72 11.05 -8.73
C MET A 160 -0.60 11.53 -10.18
N TYR A 161 0.36 12.41 -10.43
CA TYR A 161 0.53 13.12 -11.68
C TYR A 161 2.00 13.11 -12.09
N HIS A 162 2.24 12.94 -13.39
CA HIS A 162 3.55 13.03 -14.01
C HIS A 162 3.48 13.96 -15.22
N GLY A 163 4.21 15.06 -15.18
CA GLY A 163 4.37 15.97 -16.31
C GLY A 163 5.48 15.51 -17.23
N THR A 164 5.20 15.45 -18.53
CA THR A 164 6.15 14.99 -19.53
C THR A 164 5.86 15.62 -20.89
N SER A 165 6.70 15.37 -21.90
CA SER A 165 6.46 15.87 -23.26
C SER A 165 5.36 15.04 -23.96
N VAL A 166 4.73 15.59 -25.01
CA VAL A 166 3.73 14.83 -25.79
C VAL A 166 4.36 13.56 -26.39
N ALA A 167 5.60 13.64 -26.87
CA ALA A 167 6.32 12.50 -27.42
C ALA A 167 6.59 11.42 -26.35
N SER A 168 7.10 11.82 -25.18
CA SER A 168 7.36 10.91 -24.07
C SER A 168 6.07 10.27 -23.53
N ALA A 169 4.97 11.03 -23.45
CA ALA A 169 3.67 10.47 -23.06
C ALA A 169 3.21 9.35 -23.99
N ARG A 170 3.38 9.50 -25.31
CA ARG A 170 3.05 8.42 -26.27
C ARG A 170 3.86 7.16 -26.00
N LEU A 171 5.17 7.30 -25.75
CA LEU A 171 6.05 6.18 -25.42
C LEU A 171 5.65 5.52 -24.09
N ILE A 172 5.34 6.31 -23.07
CA ILE A 172 4.90 5.80 -21.76
C ILE A 172 3.58 5.05 -21.87
N ILE A 173 2.64 5.54 -22.68
CA ILE A 173 1.35 4.86 -22.87
C ILE A 173 1.53 3.54 -23.63
N ALA A 174 2.39 3.51 -24.65
CA ALA A 174 2.63 2.32 -25.46
C ALA A 174 3.44 1.25 -24.72
N ASN A 175 4.50 1.67 -24.01
CA ASN A 175 5.54 0.76 -23.51
C ASN A 175 5.62 0.71 -21.98
N GLY A 176 4.86 1.56 -21.28
CA GLY A 176 4.99 1.77 -19.85
C GLY A 176 6.10 2.77 -19.50
N PHE A 177 6.20 3.08 -18.20
CA PHE A 177 7.27 3.93 -17.69
C PHE A 177 8.62 3.21 -17.69
N MET A 178 9.69 3.97 -17.85
CA MET A 178 11.06 3.55 -17.55
C MET A 178 11.61 4.40 -16.41
N GLN A 179 12.51 3.84 -15.61
CA GLN A 179 13.19 4.59 -14.56
C GLN A 179 14.05 5.69 -15.20
N SER A 180 14.06 6.88 -14.59
CA SER A 180 15.14 7.84 -14.83
C SER A 180 16.46 7.24 -14.30
N GLN A 181 17.58 7.67 -14.89
CA GLN A 181 18.91 7.24 -14.43
C GLN A 181 19.36 7.94 -13.15
N GLY A 182 18.62 8.96 -12.69
CA GLY A 182 18.95 9.74 -11.51
C GLY A 182 17.90 10.80 -11.18
N GLY A 183 18.31 11.78 -10.38
CA GLY A 183 17.47 12.81 -9.79
C GLY A 183 17.76 12.92 -8.29
N MET A 184 17.09 13.84 -7.59
CA MET A 184 17.39 14.14 -6.19
C MET A 184 17.11 12.97 -5.21
N LEU A 185 16.37 11.95 -5.64
CA LEU A 185 16.07 10.72 -4.91
C LEU A 185 16.66 9.48 -5.60
N GLY A 186 17.61 9.66 -6.53
CA GLY A 186 18.18 8.57 -7.32
C GLY A 186 17.27 8.11 -8.46
N LYS A 187 17.48 6.87 -8.92
CA LYS A 187 16.75 6.27 -10.05
C LYS A 187 15.31 5.93 -9.70
N GLY A 188 14.38 6.18 -10.61
CA GLY A 188 12.97 5.85 -10.44
C GLY A 188 12.06 6.69 -11.33
N VAL A 189 10.76 6.64 -11.06
CA VAL A 189 9.76 7.46 -11.73
C VAL A 189 9.25 8.51 -10.75
N TYR A 190 9.49 9.77 -11.08
CA TYR A 190 9.11 10.92 -10.26
C TYR A 190 7.65 11.30 -10.52
N VAL A 191 6.87 11.36 -9.46
CA VAL A 191 5.44 11.66 -9.51
C VAL A 191 5.07 12.60 -8.37
N SER A 192 3.95 13.27 -8.51
CA SER A 192 3.46 14.21 -7.50
C SER A 192 1.96 14.05 -7.32
N ARG A 193 1.46 14.24 -6.10
CA ARG A 193 0.03 14.40 -5.80
C ARG A 193 -0.47 15.80 -6.13
N ASP A 194 0.42 16.76 -6.36
CA ASP A 194 0.11 18.09 -6.85
C ASP A 194 0.10 18.11 -8.40
N GLN A 195 -1.10 18.18 -8.98
CA GLN A 195 -1.25 18.28 -10.44
C GLN A 195 -0.59 19.55 -10.99
N THR A 196 -0.76 20.68 -10.31
CA THR A 196 -0.21 21.97 -10.73
C THR A 196 1.32 21.93 -10.74
N LYS A 197 1.93 21.21 -9.78
CA LYS A 197 3.37 20.93 -9.81
C LYS A 197 3.73 20.15 -11.08
N ALA A 198 3.07 19.03 -11.34
CA ALA A 198 3.35 18.17 -12.49
C ALA A 198 3.21 18.92 -13.82
N GLU A 199 2.22 19.80 -13.95
CA GLU A 199 2.01 20.62 -15.15
C GLU A 199 3.19 21.53 -15.53
N ARG A 200 4.13 21.79 -14.61
CA ARG A 200 5.32 22.59 -14.91
C ARG A 200 6.42 21.79 -15.63
N TYR A 201 6.32 20.47 -15.67
CA TYR A 201 7.35 19.61 -16.25
C TYR A 201 7.01 19.18 -17.68
N PRO A 202 8.02 19.05 -18.56
CA PRO A 202 9.43 19.42 -18.33
C PRO A 202 9.62 20.94 -18.30
N LEU A 203 10.47 21.44 -17.38
CA LEU A 203 10.60 22.88 -17.09
C LEU A 203 11.03 23.71 -18.31
N ASN A 204 11.84 23.13 -19.20
CA ASN A 204 12.42 23.83 -20.35
C ASN A 204 11.62 23.64 -21.65
N ASN A 205 10.52 22.89 -21.63
CA ASN A 205 9.67 22.69 -22.81
C ASN A 205 8.63 23.80 -22.92
N PRO A 206 8.20 24.21 -24.13
CA PRO A 206 7.07 25.13 -24.27
C PRO A 206 5.79 24.50 -23.72
N ALA A 207 4.84 25.32 -23.24
CA ALA A 207 3.58 24.83 -22.69
C ALA A 207 2.76 23.97 -23.68
N SER A 208 2.92 24.20 -24.99
CA SER A 208 2.29 23.43 -26.06
C SER A 208 2.79 21.98 -26.17
N ASP A 209 3.98 21.68 -25.64
CA ASP A 209 4.55 20.32 -25.63
C ASP A 209 4.44 19.64 -24.26
N ARG A 210 3.86 20.29 -23.25
CA ARG A 210 3.67 19.68 -21.93
C ARG A 210 2.33 18.97 -21.85
N VAL A 211 2.35 17.77 -21.28
CA VAL A 211 1.15 17.00 -20.96
C VAL A 211 1.30 16.35 -19.59
N VAL A 212 0.18 16.21 -18.88
CA VAL A 212 0.16 15.52 -17.58
C VAL A 212 -0.53 14.17 -17.72
N LEU A 213 0.14 13.13 -17.25
CA LEU A 213 -0.44 11.81 -17.08
C LEU A 213 -1.03 11.73 -15.67
N GLU A 214 -2.31 11.39 -15.56
CA GLU A 214 -2.92 10.97 -14.30
C GLU A 214 -2.64 9.48 -14.08
N LEU A 215 -2.17 9.17 -12.89
CA LEU A 215 -1.61 7.88 -12.52
C LEU A 215 -2.35 7.29 -11.34
N LEU A 216 -2.46 5.96 -11.32
CA LEU A 216 -2.72 5.20 -10.12
C LEU A 216 -1.40 4.57 -9.68
N VAL A 217 -0.89 5.01 -8.53
CA VAL A 217 0.45 4.63 -8.03
C VAL A 217 0.32 3.81 -6.77
N ARG A 218 0.84 2.58 -6.79
CA ARG A 218 1.02 1.74 -5.60
C ARG A 218 2.37 2.07 -4.97
N VAL A 219 2.36 2.78 -3.85
CA VAL A 219 3.61 3.31 -3.25
C VAL A 219 4.40 2.29 -2.41
N GLY A 220 3.83 1.10 -2.15
CA GLY A 220 4.50 0.06 -1.35
C GLY A 220 5.04 0.57 -0.01
N ARG A 221 6.24 0.17 0.38
CA ARG A 221 6.94 0.74 1.55
C ARG A 221 7.51 2.12 1.18
N VAL A 222 7.09 3.16 1.89
CA VAL A 222 7.52 4.54 1.65
C VAL A 222 8.63 4.94 2.61
N LYS A 223 9.75 5.45 2.08
CA LYS A 223 10.81 6.09 2.85
C LYS A 223 10.64 7.60 2.83
N ARG A 224 10.52 8.21 4.01
CA ARG A 224 10.59 9.68 4.14
C ARG A 224 12.04 10.15 3.96
N ILE A 225 12.25 11.08 3.04
CA ILE A 225 13.51 11.79 2.79
C ILE A 225 13.24 13.28 3.00
N ASN A 226 13.64 13.84 4.15
CA ASN A 226 13.22 15.18 4.58
C ASN A 226 14.37 16.14 4.88
N LYS A 227 15.57 15.83 4.41
CA LYS A 227 16.75 16.68 4.51
C LYS A 227 17.70 16.36 3.36
N ASP A 228 18.50 17.34 2.95
CA ASP A 228 19.61 17.09 2.04
C ASP A 228 20.63 16.16 2.69
N ASN A 229 21.34 15.38 1.87
CA ASN A 229 22.31 14.38 2.31
C ASN A 229 21.70 13.37 3.30
N HIS A 230 20.42 13.03 3.11
CA HIS A 230 19.82 11.95 3.88
C HIS A 230 20.57 10.64 3.56
N PRO A 231 20.94 9.80 4.56
CA PRO A 231 21.76 8.61 4.32
C PRO A 231 21.20 7.66 3.24
N LEU A 232 19.87 7.60 3.14
CA LEU A 232 19.14 6.79 2.15
C LEU A 232 18.58 7.60 0.97
N GLN A 233 19.08 8.82 0.72
CA GLN A 233 18.54 9.69 -0.34
C GLN A 233 18.57 9.01 -1.72
N TYR A 234 19.61 8.23 -2.00
CA TYR A 234 19.83 7.56 -3.28
C TYR A 234 19.75 6.03 -3.24
N THR A 235 19.70 5.44 -2.05
CA THR A 235 19.81 3.97 -1.82
C THR A 235 18.60 3.39 -1.08
N TRP A 236 17.52 4.15 -0.91
CA TRP A 236 16.31 3.71 -0.21
C TRP A 236 15.71 2.42 -0.80
N ASN A 237 15.85 2.18 -2.11
CA ASN A 237 15.35 0.95 -2.74
C ASN A 237 16.16 -0.29 -2.32
N GLU A 238 17.45 -0.13 -2.05
CA GLU A 238 18.34 -1.22 -1.61
C GLU A 238 17.99 -1.67 -0.18
N GLU A 239 17.46 -0.74 0.62
CA GLU A 239 16.89 -0.97 1.95
C GLU A 239 15.45 -1.54 1.91
N GLY A 240 14.97 -1.92 0.72
CA GLY A 240 13.67 -2.56 0.52
C GLY A 240 12.48 -1.62 0.62
N TYR A 241 12.65 -0.33 0.33
CA TYR A 241 11.55 0.62 0.12
C TYR A 241 11.16 0.68 -1.36
N ASP A 242 9.87 0.86 -1.63
CA ASP A 242 9.31 0.91 -2.99
C ASP A 242 9.18 2.35 -3.52
N THR A 243 9.11 3.32 -2.62
CA THR A 243 8.98 4.74 -2.94
C THR A 243 9.75 5.60 -1.93
N ALA A 244 10.53 6.55 -2.40
CA ALA A 244 11.01 7.65 -1.57
C ALA A 244 10.04 8.84 -1.67
N TRP A 245 9.79 9.50 -0.54
CA TRP A 245 8.88 10.64 -0.45
C TRP A 245 9.53 11.82 0.25
N VAL A 246 9.52 12.97 -0.41
CA VAL A 246 9.88 14.27 0.13
C VAL A 246 8.63 14.97 0.65
N PRO A 247 8.55 15.28 1.96
CA PRO A 247 7.44 16.05 2.50
C PRO A 247 7.45 17.48 1.98
N PRO A 248 6.27 18.10 1.86
CA PRO A 248 6.21 19.53 1.55
C PRO A 248 6.86 20.33 2.68
N ASN A 249 7.48 21.45 2.32
CA ASN A 249 8.07 22.44 3.23
C ASN A 249 9.05 21.84 4.24
N CYS A 250 9.78 20.78 3.87
CA CYS A 250 10.75 20.14 4.76
C CYS A 250 12.11 20.85 4.83
N GLY A 251 12.30 21.95 4.09
CA GLY A 251 13.53 22.75 4.10
C GLY A 251 14.68 22.18 3.28
N MET A 252 14.45 21.14 2.46
CA MET A 252 15.46 20.60 1.55
C MET A 252 15.83 21.62 0.47
N LYS A 253 17.12 21.95 0.37
CA LYS A 253 17.66 22.82 -0.68
C LYS A 253 17.54 22.19 -2.06
N ALA A 254 17.62 20.87 -2.17
CA ALA A 254 17.35 20.14 -3.39
C ALA A 254 15.89 20.29 -3.89
N VAL A 255 14.97 20.78 -3.07
CA VAL A 255 13.57 21.08 -3.45
C VAL A 255 13.23 22.54 -3.13
N PRO A 256 13.76 23.52 -3.89
CA PRO A 256 13.54 24.95 -3.60
C PRO A 256 12.07 25.34 -3.58
N SER A 257 11.23 24.64 -4.35
CA SER A 257 9.79 24.89 -4.40
C SER A 257 9.04 24.55 -3.11
N GLY A 258 9.64 23.75 -2.21
CA GLY A 258 8.97 23.23 -1.01
C GLY A 258 7.81 22.27 -1.30
N LEU A 259 7.54 21.90 -2.56
CA LEU A 259 6.46 20.98 -2.90
C LEU A 259 6.89 19.53 -2.74
N GLU A 260 5.95 18.67 -2.34
CA GLU A 260 6.22 17.24 -2.17
C GLU A 260 6.68 16.56 -3.47
N GLU A 261 7.42 15.48 -3.33
CA GLU A 261 7.78 14.62 -4.46
C GLU A 261 7.84 13.16 -4.03
N ASP A 262 7.32 12.27 -4.87
CA ASP A 262 7.45 10.83 -4.71
C ASP A 262 8.34 10.30 -5.87
N CYS A 263 9.31 9.43 -5.54
CA CYS A 263 10.11 8.69 -6.52
C CYS A 263 9.83 7.21 -6.34
N VAL A 264 9.16 6.59 -7.32
CA VAL A 264 8.74 5.19 -7.29
C VAL A 264 9.79 4.34 -8.00
N PHE A 265 10.22 3.24 -7.37
CA PHE A 265 11.34 2.46 -7.90
C PHE A 265 10.94 1.67 -9.14
N ASP A 266 10.00 0.73 -9.00
CA ASP A 266 9.57 -0.15 -10.08
C ASP A 266 8.42 0.49 -10.88
N PRO A 267 8.62 0.78 -12.19
CA PRO A 267 7.57 1.33 -13.06
C PRO A 267 6.28 0.49 -13.09
N LYS A 268 6.34 -0.82 -12.80
CA LYS A 268 5.15 -1.69 -12.73
C LYS A 268 4.17 -1.30 -11.62
N ASN A 269 4.61 -0.48 -10.66
CA ASN A 269 3.75 0.08 -9.62
C ASN A 269 2.91 1.28 -10.09
N ILE A 270 3.09 1.72 -11.34
CA ILE A 270 2.45 2.90 -11.90
C ILE A 270 1.56 2.49 -13.05
N LYS A 271 0.30 2.94 -13.01
CA LYS A 271 -0.65 2.77 -14.09
C LYS A 271 -1.14 4.11 -14.59
N VAL A 272 -0.97 4.39 -15.87
CA VAL A 272 -1.63 5.53 -16.54
C VAL A 272 -3.13 5.27 -16.58
N VAL A 273 -3.93 6.22 -16.09
CA VAL A 273 -5.39 6.12 -16.08
C VAL A 273 -6.07 7.20 -16.91
N ALA A 274 -5.44 8.35 -17.12
CA ALA A 274 -5.92 9.40 -18.00
C ALA A 274 -4.80 10.32 -18.47
N ILE A 275 -5.06 11.07 -19.55
CA ILE A 275 -4.27 12.22 -19.97
C ILE A 275 -5.02 13.48 -19.52
N ARG A 276 -4.33 14.41 -18.89
CA ARG A 276 -4.82 15.73 -18.49
C ARG A 276 -4.17 16.78 -19.37
N ASN A 277 -4.97 17.40 -20.23
CA ASN A 277 -4.54 18.54 -21.04
C ASN A 277 -4.86 19.83 -20.28
N ARG A 278 -3.96 20.81 -20.33
CA ARG A 278 -4.31 22.19 -19.94
C ARG A 278 -5.43 22.67 -20.87
N GLY A 279 -6.56 23.08 -20.29
CA GLY A 279 -7.61 23.83 -21.01
C GLY A 279 -8.77 23.04 -21.62
N CYS A 280 -8.94 21.73 -21.41
CA CYS A 280 -10.17 21.06 -21.85
C CYS A 280 -10.66 20.02 -20.83
N LEU A 281 -11.85 20.26 -20.26
CA LEU A 281 -12.63 19.37 -19.39
C LEU A 281 -13.13 18.09 -20.11
N ARG A 282 -12.42 17.58 -21.12
CA ARG A 282 -12.78 16.33 -21.80
C ARG A 282 -11.91 15.19 -21.30
N ARG A 283 -12.42 14.47 -20.28
CA ARG A 283 -11.94 13.15 -19.86
C ARG A 283 -12.03 12.18 -21.04
N ARG A 284 -10.95 11.98 -21.80
CA ARG A 284 -10.81 10.80 -22.67
C ARG A 284 -10.30 9.65 -21.81
N ARG A 285 -11.23 8.81 -21.33
CA ARG A 285 -10.88 7.53 -20.69
C ARG A 285 -10.41 6.56 -21.77
N PHE A 286 -9.28 5.90 -21.55
CA PHE A 286 -8.83 4.79 -22.39
C PHE A 286 -9.88 3.68 -22.34
N ARG A 287 -10.49 3.35 -23.50
CA ARG A 287 -11.21 2.08 -23.68
C ARG A 287 -10.16 1.04 -24.06
N ARG A 288 -10.29 -0.14 -23.46
CA ARG A 288 -9.42 -1.31 -23.71
C ARG A 288 -9.51 -1.75 -25.16
#